data_AF-A0A554MJ30-F1
#
_entry.id   AF-A0A554MJ30-F1
#
_cell.length_a   1.000
_cell.length_b   1.000
_cell.length_c   1.000
_cell.angle_alpha   90.00
_cell.angle_beta   90.00
_cell.angle_gamma   90.00
#
_symmetry.space_group_name_H-M   'P 1'
#
loop_
_entity.id
_entity.type
_entity.pdbx_description
1 polymer ?
#
loop_
_entity_poly.entity_id
_entity_poly.type
_entity_poly.pdbx_seq_one_letter_code
_entity_poly.pdbx_strand_id
1 'polypeptide(L)'
;MPGNIPRILPPHCKVIINQSRWLRPRIFPLIQERGAVADVEMNRVFNQGIMMVSIVHPSGELMNNPDAIPIGEVARRKTADEPQVELIGSYLDI
;
A
#
# COMPACT_ATOMS: atom_id res chain seq x y z
N MET A 1 0.73 -7.03 -1.13
CA MET A 1 1.51 -5.79 -1.44
C MET A 1 2.43 -5.37 -0.29
N PRO A 2 1.96 -5.19 0.97
CA PRO A 2 2.76 -4.68 2.08
C PRO A 2 4.06 -5.45 2.33
N GLY A 3 4.07 -6.78 2.16
CA GLY A 3 5.27 -7.60 2.35
C GLY A 3 6.42 -7.33 1.37
N ASN A 4 6.17 -6.61 0.27
CA ASN A 4 7.21 -6.28 -0.72
C ASN A 4 7.92 -4.96 -0.40
N ILE A 5 7.22 -3.99 0.18
CA ILE A 5 7.72 -2.62 0.36
C ILE A 5 8.92 -2.53 1.33
N PRO A 6 8.96 -3.26 2.47
CA PRO A 6 10.11 -3.25 3.37
C PRO A 6 11.45 -3.59 2.71
N ARG A 7 11.45 -4.35 1.60
CA ARG A 7 12.66 -4.77 0.89
C ARG A 7 13.48 -3.61 0.31
N ILE A 8 12.85 -2.45 0.09
CA ILE A 8 13.50 -1.26 -0.45
C ILE A 8 13.58 -0.12 0.58
N LEU A 9 13.03 -0.30 1.78
CA LEU A 9 12.98 0.74 2.81
C LEU A 9 14.17 0.63 3.78
N PRO A 10 14.86 1.74 4.08
CA PRO A 10 15.81 1.77 5.18
C PRO A 10 15.17 1.35 6.51
N PRO A 11 15.92 0.70 7.43
CA PRO A 11 15.35 0.19 8.69
C PRO A 11 14.70 1.25 9.58
N HIS A 12 15.14 2.51 9.48
CA HIS A 12 14.62 3.63 10.27
C HIS A 12 13.40 4.33 9.62
N CYS A 13 12.95 3.84 8.47
CA CYS A 13 11.81 4.39 7.73
C CYS A 13 10.62 3.42 7.77
N LYS A 14 9.42 3.99 7.76
CA LYS A 14 8.16 3.32 7.47
C LYS A 14 7.42 4.05 6.36
N VAL A 15 6.43 3.41 5.77
CA VAL A 15 5.45 4.05 4.91
C VAL A 15 4.07 4.01 5.54
N ILE A 16 3.31 5.09 5.35
CA ILE A 16 1.90 5.17 5.71
C ILE A 16 1.12 5.20 4.40
N ILE A 17 0.35 4.14 4.13
CA ILE A 17 -0.39 3.95 2.88
C ILE A 17 -1.87 4.10 3.16
N ASN A 18 -2.53 5.00 2.43
CA ASN A 18 -3.96 5.21 2.53
C ASN A 18 -4.71 4.39 1.47
N GLN A 19 -5.44 3.37 1.92
CA GLN A 19 -6.16 2.41 1.07
C GLN A 19 -7.29 3.05 0.26
N SER A 20 -7.76 4.23 0.66
CA SER A 20 -8.80 4.98 -0.04
C SER A 20 -8.26 5.81 -1.21
N ARG A 21 -6.95 5.74 -1.51
CA ARG A 21 -6.33 6.52 -2.60
C ARG A 21 -6.51 5.91 -3.99
N TRP A 22 -6.89 4.64 -4.09
CA TRP A 22 -7.12 3.99 -5.38
C TRP A 22 -8.38 3.12 -5.32
N LEU A 23 -8.93 2.88 -6.50
CA LEU A 23 -10.06 1.97 -6.68
C LEU A 23 -9.55 0.54 -6.67
N ARG A 24 -9.99 -0.26 -5.71
CA ARG A 24 -9.64 -1.67 -5.60
C ARG A 24 -10.46 -2.46 -6.64
N PRO A 25 -9.82 -3.17 -7.58
CA PRO A 25 -10.53 -3.92 -8.61
C PRO A 25 -11.50 -4.96 -8.04
N ARG A 26 -12.70 -5.08 -8.63
CA ARG A 26 -13.82 -5.94 -8.20
C ARG A 26 -13.48 -7.41 -7.88
N ILE A 27 -12.44 -7.94 -8.52
CA ILE A 27 -12.01 -9.31 -8.29
C ILE A 27 -11.55 -9.55 -6.84
N PHE A 28 -10.97 -8.55 -6.17
CA PHE A 28 -10.49 -8.68 -4.79
C PHE A 28 -11.63 -8.81 -3.77
N PRO A 29 -12.64 -7.90 -3.72
CA PRO A 29 -13.77 -8.11 -2.84
C PRO A 29 -14.54 -9.39 -3.16
N LEU A 30 -14.63 -9.79 -4.45
CA LEU A 30 -15.25 -11.06 -4.83
C LEU A 30 -14.50 -12.28 -4.25
N ILE A 31 -13.17 -12.31 -4.37
CA ILE A 31 -12.34 -13.37 -3.78
C ILE A 31 -12.50 -13.37 -2.26
N GLN A 32 -12.49 -12.19 -1.65
CA GLN A 32 -12.60 -12.02 -0.21
C GLN A 32 -13.92 -12.59 0.32
N GLU A 33 -15.04 -12.20 -0.30
CA GLU A 33 -16.39 -12.64 0.06
C GLU A 33 -16.54 -14.16 -0.15
N ARG A 34 -16.20 -14.66 -1.35
CA ARG A 34 -16.41 -16.07 -1.71
C ARG A 34 -15.49 -17.03 -0.96
N GLY A 35 -14.30 -16.58 -0.60
CA GLY A 35 -13.32 -17.36 0.14
C GLY A 35 -13.38 -17.16 1.65
N ALA A 36 -14.25 -16.28 2.16
CA ALA A 36 -14.26 -15.84 3.56
C ALA A 36 -12.87 -15.44 4.07
N VAL A 37 -12.12 -14.71 3.25
CA VAL A 37 -10.72 -14.34 3.53
C VAL A 37 -10.69 -13.10 4.42
N ALA A 38 -9.93 -13.14 5.52
CA ALA A 38 -9.75 -11.99 6.40
C ALA A 38 -8.97 -10.86 5.70
N ASP A 39 -9.23 -9.60 6.07
CA ASP A 39 -8.55 -8.42 5.49
C ASP A 39 -7.03 -8.49 5.56
N VAL A 40 -6.51 -8.94 6.72
CA VAL A 40 -5.08 -9.11 6.95
C VAL A 40 -4.46 -10.08 5.95
N GLU A 41 -5.18 -11.15 5.61
CA GLU A 41 -4.73 -12.16 4.66
C GLU A 41 -4.83 -11.65 3.21
N MET A 42 -5.92 -10.94 2.89
CA MET A 42 -6.09 -10.25 1.61
C MET A 42 -4.90 -9.32 1.33
N ASN A 43 -4.49 -8.52 2.31
CA ASN A 43 -3.37 -7.60 2.18
C ASN A 43 -2.03 -8.32 2.06
N ARG A 44 -1.85 -9.41 2.81
CA ARG A 44 -0.62 -10.21 2.82
C ARG A 44 -0.38 -10.90 1.47
N VAL A 45 -1.41 -11.53 0.91
CA VAL A 45 -1.32 -12.39 -0.27
C VAL A 45 -1.44 -11.61 -1.57
N PHE A 46 -2.42 -10.71 -1.67
CA PHE A 46 -2.74 -10.05 -2.93
C PHE A 46 -2.11 -8.67 -3.06
N ASN A 47 -2.05 -8.16 -4.29
CA ASN A 47 -1.54 -6.82 -4.58
C ASN A 47 -2.58 -5.71 -4.36
N GLN A 48 -3.86 -6.07 -4.17
CA GLN A 48 -4.99 -5.15 -3.94
C GLN A 48 -5.16 -4.10 -5.06
N GLY A 49 -4.69 -4.37 -6.26
CA GLY A 49 -4.75 -3.47 -7.41
C GLY A 49 -3.48 -2.66 -7.67
N ILE A 50 -2.46 -2.74 -6.80
CA ILE A 50 -1.20 -2.02 -6.96
C ILE A 50 -0.11 -2.96 -7.51
N MET A 51 0.21 -2.83 -8.79
CA MET A 51 1.26 -3.63 -9.43
C MET A 51 2.67 -3.17 -9.09
N MET A 52 2.87 -1.86 -9.01
CA MET A 52 4.19 -1.25 -8.80
C MET A 52 4.09 -0.13 -7.76
N VAL A 53 5.13 -0.02 -6.93
CA VAL A 53 5.29 1.05 -5.94
C VAL A 53 6.68 1.66 -6.16
N SER A 54 6.71 2.98 -6.25
CA SER A 54 7.95 3.77 -6.32
C SER A 54 7.99 4.75 -5.15
N ILE A 55 9.16 4.90 -4.54
CA ILE A 55 9.41 5.90 -3.50
C ILE A 55 10.25 7.00 -4.12
N VAL A 56 9.68 8.21 -4.17
CA VAL A 56 10.31 9.36 -4.83
C VAL A 56 10.27 10.58 -3.92
N HIS A 57 11.14 11.54 -4.22
CA HIS A 57 11.03 12.86 -3.60
C HIS A 57 9.72 13.53 -4.05
N PRO A 58 9.04 14.32 -3.20
CA PRO A 58 7.80 15.01 -3.58
C PRO A 58 7.93 15.97 -4.79
N SER A 59 9.16 16.39 -5.11
CA SER A 59 9.46 17.20 -6.30
C SER A 59 9.98 16.40 -7.50
N GLY A 60 9.93 15.06 -7.45
CA GLY A 60 10.38 14.19 -8.54
C GLY A 60 9.36 14.15 -9.69
N GLU A 61 9.83 14.03 -10.93
CA GLU A 61 8.97 14.06 -12.13
C GLU A 61 7.87 12.99 -12.13
N LEU A 62 8.10 11.84 -11.49
CA LEU A 62 7.11 10.75 -11.38
C LEU A 62 5.83 11.20 -10.66
N MET A 63 5.89 12.24 -9.81
CA MET A 63 4.70 12.81 -9.15
C MET A 63 3.72 13.45 -10.15
N ASN A 64 4.18 13.76 -11.36
CA ASN A 64 3.36 14.34 -12.43
C ASN A 64 2.90 13.27 -13.45
N ASN A 65 3.23 11.99 -13.25
CA ASN A 65 2.83 10.93 -14.16
C ASN A 65 1.32 10.66 -14.02
N PRO A 66 0.51 10.82 -15.08
CA PRO A 66 -0.94 10.63 -15.02
C PRO A 66 -1.36 9.19 -14.73
N ASP A 67 -0.49 8.21 -14.98
CA ASP A 67 -0.73 6.79 -14.71
C ASP A 67 -0.29 6.38 -13.29
N ALA A 68 0.21 7.32 -12.49
CA ALA A 68 0.62 7.10 -11.11
C ALA A 68 -0.30 7.84 -10.14
N ILE A 69 -0.54 7.24 -8.98
CA ILE A 69 -1.35 7.84 -7.93
C ILE A 69 -0.50 7.93 -6.66
N PRO A 70 -0.42 9.10 -6.00
CA PRO A 70 0.14 9.20 -4.66
C PRO A 70 -0.71 8.41 -3.67
N ILE A 71 -0.19 7.27 -3.20
CA ILE A 71 -0.91 6.36 -2.28
C ILE A 71 -0.51 6.52 -0.81
N GLY A 72 0.54 7.26 -0.51
CA GLY A 72 1.08 7.36 0.84
C GLY A 72 2.34 8.22 0.93
N GLU A 73 2.98 8.16 2.09
CA GLU A 73 4.19 8.92 2.40
C GLU A 73 5.20 8.10 3.21
N VAL A 74 6.46 8.51 3.15
CA VAL A 74 7.54 7.94 3.97
C VAL A 74 7.65 8.73 5.27
N ALA A 75 7.67 8.03 6.39
CA ALA A 75 7.84 8.59 7.72
C ALA A 75 9.00 7.91 8.46
N ARG A 76 9.53 8.57 9.49
CA ARG A 76 10.53 7.98 10.38
C ARG A 76 9.84 7.02 11.35
N ARG A 77 10.45 5.85 11.58
CA ARG A 77 10.06 4.94 12.67
C ARG A 77 10.53 5.49 14.00
N LYS A 78 9.67 5.49 15.01
CA LYS A 78 10.00 5.94 16.37
C LYS A 78 10.80 4.89 17.13
N THR A 79 10.51 3.61 16.90
CA THR A 79 11.18 2.48 17.53
C THR A 79 11.49 1.37 16.52
N ALA A 80 12.39 0.47 16.89
CA ALA A 80 12.76 -0.69 16.07
C ALA A 80 11.66 -1.77 15.99
N ASP A 81 10.57 -1.64 16.74
CA ASP A 81 9.46 -2.59 16.77
C ASP A 81 8.24 -2.13 15.95
N GLU A 82 8.15 -0.84 15.59
CA GLU A 82 7.06 -0.33 14.75
C GLU A 82 7.06 -1.00 13.37
N PRO A 83 5.93 -1.38 12.75
CA PRO A 83 5.97 -1.95 11.41
C PRO A 83 6.53 -0.93 10.38
N GLN A 84 7.26 -1.42 9.37
CA GLN A 84 7.72 -0.58 8.25
C GLN A 84 6.59 -0.21 7.27
N VAL A 85 5.42 -0.84 7.38
CA VAL A 85 4.24 -0.52 6.58
C VAL A 85 3.03 -0.36 7.50
N GLU A 86 2.40 0.80 7.43
CA GLU A 86 1.17 1.13 8.12
C GLU A 86 0.08 1.35 7.08
N LEU A 87 -1.01 0.59 7.17
CA LEU A 87 -2.19 0.76 6.32
C LEU A 87 -3.24 1.56 7.09
N ILE A 88 -3.77 2.61 6.46
CA ILE A 88 -4.84 3.44 7.00
C ILE A 88 -5.99 3.55 5.99
N GLY A 89 -7.17 3.91 6.49
CA GLY A 89 -8.37 4.03 5.67
C GLY A 89 -8.96 2.67 5.27
N SER A 90 -9.86 2.71 4.29
CA SER A 90 -10.53 1.50 3.75
C SER A 90 -10.50 1.53 2.23
N TYR A 91 -10.52 0.35 1.61
CA TYR A 91 -10.57 0.24 0.15
C TYR A 91 -11.82 0.88 -0.44
N LEU A 92 -11.65 1.56 -1.57
CA LEU A 92 -12.76 1.99 -2.42
C LEU A 92 -13.00 0.89 -3.45
N ASP A 93 -14.05 0.10 -3.25
CA ASP A 93 -14.40 -1.00 -4.16
C ASP A 93 -15.22 -0.51 -5.36
N ILE A 94 -14.97 -1.12 -6.52
CA ILE A 94 -15.72 -0.93 -7.77
C ILE A 94 -16.34 -2.23 -8.27
#